data_AF-A0A3S4ICX6-F1
#
_entry.id   AF-A0A3S4ICX6-F1
#
_cell.length_a   1.000
_cell.length_b   1.000
_cell.length_c   1.000
_cell.angle_alpha   90.00
_cell.angle_beta   90.00
_cell.angle_gamma   90.00
#
_symmetry.space_group_name_H-M   'P 1'
#
loop_
_entity.id
_entity.type
_entity.pdbx_description
1 polymer ?
#
loop_
_entity_poly.entity_id
_entity_poly.type
_entity_poly.pdbx_seq_one_letter_code
_entity_poly.pdbx_strand_id
1 'polypeptide(L)'
;MLVSSNVTMQFGSKPLFENISVKFGGGNRYGLIGANGSGKSTFMKILGGDLEPTLGNVSLDPNERIGKLRQDQFAFEKFTVLDTVIMGHGELWEVKQERDRIYALPEMSEEDGYKLPTSK
;
A
#
# COMPACT_ATOMS: atom_id res chain seq x y z
N MET A 1 12.97 7.33 4.01
CA MET A 1 12.88 8.39 3.01
C MET A 1 12.58 7.75 1.65
N LEU A 2 11.71 8.37 0.87
CA LEU A 2 11.38 7.92 -0.48
C LEU A 2 12.12 8.80 -1.50
N VAL A 3 12.79 8.20 -2.48
CA VAL A 3 13.54 8.91 -3.52
C VAL A 3 13.21 8.31 -4.88
N SER A 4 12.98 9.18 -5.86
CA SER A 4 12.92 8.83 -7.28
C SER A 4 14.14 9.41 -7.98
N SER A 5 14.76 8.62 -8.85
CA SER A 5 15.98 8.98 -9.58
C SER A 5 15.78 8.71 -11.07
N ASN A 6 15.69 9.78 -11.85
CA ASN A 6 15.53 9.79 -13.30
C ASN A 6 14.40 8.90 -13.79
N VAL A 7 13.27 8.90 -13.07
CA VAL A 7 12.14 8.04 -13.36
C VAL A 7 11.47 8.50 -14.66
N THR A 8 11.42 7.60 -15.63
CA THR A 8 10.77 7.79 -16.92
C THR A 8 9.76 6.67 -17.14
N MET A 9 8.60 7.03 -17.67
CA MET A 9 7.55 6.08 -18.03
C MET A 9 7.14 6.32 -19.47
N GLN A 10 7.13 5.26 -20.28
CA GLN A 10 6.79 5.32 -21.69
C GLN A 10 5.78 4.22 -22.04
N PHE A 11 4.73 4.60 -22.76
CA PHE A 11 3.77 3.67 -23.35
C PHE A 11 3.84 3.80 -24.88
N GLY A 12 4.32 2.76 -25.55
CA GLY A 12 4.51 2.79 -27.00
C GLY A 12 5.64 3.74 -27.42
N SER A 13 5.40 4.62 -28.38
CA SER A 13 6.43 5.45 -29.01
C SER A 13 6.70 6.79 -28.34
N LYS A 14 5.82 7.25 -27.43
CA LYS A 14 5.97 8.54 -26.74
C LYS A 14 6.05 8.36 -25.22
N PRO A 15 6.99 9.05 -24.55
CA PRO A 15 7.05 9.07 -23.10
C PRO A 15 5.79 9.72 -22.52
N LEU A 16 5.30 9.17 -21.41
CA LEU A 16 4.25 9.79 -20.59
C LEU A 16 4.84 10.93 -19.74
N PHE A 17 6.03 10.69 -19.19
CA PHE A 17 6.88 11.66 -18.51
C PHE A 17 8.32 11.14 -18.47
N GLU A 18 9.28 12.04 -18.30
CA GLU A 18 10.70 11.73 -18.33
C GLU A 18 11.47 12.40 -17.19
N ASN A 19 12.53 11.73 -16.73
CA ASN A 19 13.56 12.28 -15.85
C ASN A 19 13.03 12.90 -14.55
N ILE A 20 12.03 12.27 -13.93
CA ILE A 20 11.52 12.72 -12.62
C ILE A 20 12.49 12.28 -11.53
N SER A 21 13.15 13.25 -10.91
CA SER A 21 14.04 13.06 -9.76
C SER A 21 13.55 13.89 -8.58
N VAL A 22 13.03 13.22 -7.54
CA VAL A 22 12.44 13.87 -6.36
C VAL A 22 12.81 13.11 -5.10
N LYS A 23 13.18 13.85 -4.06
CA LYS A 23 13.44 13.36 -2.70
C LYS A 23 12.32 13.77 -1.77
N PHE A 24 11.59 12.81 -1.23
CA PHE A 24 10.49 13.03 -0.28
C PHE A 24 11.02 12.90 1.15
N GLY A 25 11.23 14.04 1.80
CA GLY A 25 11.70 14.12 3.18
C GLY A 25 10.56 13.97 4.19
N GLY A 26 10.87 13.40 5.36
CA GLY A 26 9.91 13.24 6.46
C GLY A 26 9.37 14.58 6.97
N GLY A 27 8.13 14.56 7.47
CA GLY A 27 7.43 15.74 8.01
C GLY A 27 6.82 16.68 6.96
N ASN A 28 7.07 16.43 5.67
CA ASN A 28 6.55 17.25 4.59
C ASN A 28 5.26 16.67 4.00
N ARG A 29 4.44 17.55 3.43
CA ARG A 29 3.25 17.20 2.63
C ARG A 29 3.48 17.62 1.19
N TYR A 30 3.36 16.68 0.27
CA TYR A 30 3.61 16.90 -1.15
C TYR A 30 2.31 16.77 -1.94
N GLY A 31 2.05 17.72 -2.83
CA GLY A 31 0.92 17.69 -3.77
C GLY A 31 1.42 17.46 -5.19
N LEU A 32 0.87 16.46 -5.88
CA LEU A 32 1.14 16.22 -7.30
C LEU A 32 0.00 16.78 -8.14
N ILE A 33 0.27 17.85 -8.90
CA ILE A 33 -0.70 18.54 -9.75
C ILE A 33 -0.30 18.47 -11.23
N GLY A 34 -1.26 18.68 -12.13
CA GLY A 34 -1.05 18.64 -13.58
C GLY A 34 -2.34 18.33 -14.33
N ALA A 35 -2.33 18.51 -15.66
CA ALA A 35 -3.48 18.22 -16.51
C ALA A 35 -3.91 16.74 -16.47
N ASN A 36 -5.15 16.44 -16.86
CA ASN A 36 -5.58 15.06 -17.03
C ASN A 36 -4.74 14.38 -18.12
N GLY A 37 -4.33 13.14 -17.88
CA GLY A 37 -3.42 12.42 -18.77
C GLY A 37 -1.92 12.73 -18.57
N SER A 38 -1.53 13.66 -17.71
CA SER A 38 -0.11 13.96 -17.45
C SER A 38 0.67 12.88 -16.69
N GLY A 39 0.06 11.71 -16.45
CA GLY A 39 0.71 10.58 -15.77
C GLY A 39 0.76 10.61 -14.25
N LYS A 40 0.00 11.49 -13.57
CA LYS A 40 -0.02 11.57 -12.09
C LYS A 40 -0.30 10.24 -11.41
N SER A 41 -1.40 9.57 -11.80
CA SER A 41 -1.77 8.27 -11.22
C SER A 41 -0.75 7.19 -11.56
N THR A 42 -0.11 7.28 -12.73
CA THR A 42 0.97 6.37 -13.13
C THR A 42 2.21 6.57 -12.28
N PHE A 43 2.63 7.82 -12.06
CA PHE A 43 3.73 8.14 -11.16
C PHE A 43 3.46 7.69 -9.72
N MET A 44 2.24 7.89 -9.21
CA MET A 44 1.85 7.36 -7.89
C MET A 44 1.86 5.82 -7.82
N LYS A 45 1.57 5.11 -8.91
CA LYS A 45 1.73 3.65 -8.98
C LYS A 45 3.20 3.25 -8.92
N ILE A 46 4.07 3.96 -9.62
CA ILE A 46 5.53 3.72 -9.60
C ILE A 46 6.11 3.97 -8.21
N LEU A 47 5.78 5.11 -7.59
CA LEU A 47 6.21 5.41 -6.22
C LEU A 47 5.73 4.36 -5.22
N GLY A 48 4.52 3.82 -5.43
CA GLY A 48 3.94 2.77 -4.59
C GLY A 48 4.40 1.35 -4.91
N GLY A 49 5.24 1.14 -5.91
CA GLY A 49 5.71 -0.19 -6.34
C GLY A 49 4.69 -1.02 -7.12
N ASP A 50 3.53 -0.47 -7.49
CA ASP A 50 2.51 -1.17 -8.29
C ASP A 50 2.85 -1.24 -9.79
N LEU A 51 3.86 -0.47 -10.22
CA LEU A 51 4.25 -0.36 -11.63
C LEU A 51 5.74 -0.07 -11.73
N GLU A 52 6.47 -0.89 -12.47
CA GLU A 52 7.89 -0.61 -12.73
C GLU A 52 8.05 0.53 -13.74
N PRO A 53 9.00 1.45 -13.52
CA PRO A 53 9.31 2.48 -14.50
C PRO A 53 10.02 1.89 -15.72
N THR A 54 9.95 2.58 -16.86
CA THR A 54 10.71 2.17 -18.05
C THR A 54 12.21 2.41 -17.86
N LEU A 55 12.57 3.51 -17.21
CA LEU A 55 13.96 3.85 -16.84
C LEU A 55 13.98 4.53 -15.47
N GLY A 56 15.16 4.51 -14.84
CA GLY A 56 15.37 5.05 -13.50
C GLY A 56 14.90 4.11 -12.40
N ASN A 57 14.87 4.61 -11.18
CA ASN A 57 14.48 3.80 -10.02
C ASN A 57 13.80 4.62 -8.93
N VAL A 58 13.04 3.92 -8.08
CA VAL A 58 12.52 4.43 -6.82
C VAL A 58 13.16 3.63 -5.68
N SER A 59 13.63 4.32 -4.64
CA SER A 59 14.20 3.70 -3.45
C SER A 59 13.49 4.20 -2.20
N LEU A 60 13.24 3.28 -1.27
CA LEU A 60 12.68 3.53 0.05
C LEU A 60 13.71 3.11 1.10
N ASP A 61 13.87 3.89 2.17
CA ASP A 61 14.76 3.50 3.26
C ASP A 61 14.31 2.18 3.92
N PRO A 62 15.24 1.34 4.42
CA PRO A 62 14.93 -0.01 4.90
C PRO A 62 13.89 -0.11 6.02
N ASN A 63 13.76 0.94 6.85
CA ASN A 63 12.88 0.95 8.02
C ASN A 63 11.56 1.70 7.76
N GLU A 64 11.23 1.98 6.50
CA GLU A 64 9.98 2.63 6.14
C GLU A 64 9.05 1.70 5.36
N ARG A 65 7.75 1.96 5.48
CA ARG A 65 6.71 1.27 4.72
C ARG A 65 5.86 2.29 3.96
N ILE A 66 5.51 1.94 2.73
CA ILE A 66 4.55 2.74 1.94
C ILE A 66 3.13 2.25 2.22
N GLY A 67 2.29 3.18 2.67
CA GLY A 67 0.84 3.02 2.70
C GLY A 67 0.21 3.70 1.50
N LYS A 68 -0.76 3.05 0.85
CA LYS A 68 -1.47 3.60 -0.30
C LYS A 68 -2.97 3.53 -0.09
N LEU A 69 -3.65 4.67 -0.24
CA LEU A 69 -5.10 4.72 -0.38
C LEU A 69 -5.47 4.59 -1.85
N ARG A 70 -6.28 3.58 -2.18
CA ARG A 70 -6.78 3.39 -3.54
C ARG A 70 -7.94 4.36 -3.80
N GLN A 71 -8.12 4.74 -5.06
CA GLN A 71 -9.21 5.62 -5.47
C GLN A 71 -10.59 4.92 -5.43
N ASP A 72 -10.60 3.59 -5.46
CA ASP A 72 -11.81 2.80 -5.38
C ASP A 72 -12.41 2.86 -3.96
N GLN A 73 -13.45 3.68 -3.81
CA GLN A 73 -14.15 3.89 -2.55
C GLN A 73 -15.11 2.73 -2.21
N PHE A 74 -15.45 1.88 -3.19
CA PHE A 74 -16.42 0.80 -3.02
C PHE A 74 -15.77 -0.56 -2.76
N ALA A 75 -14.44 -0.62 -2.79
CA ALA A 75 -13.67 -1.86 -2.63
C ALA A 75 -13.99 -2.65 -1.33
N PHE A 76 -14.56 -2.00 -0.31
CA PHE A 76 -14.76 -2.58 1.03
C PHE A 76 -16.19 -2.48 1.57
N GLU A 77 -17.21 -2.26 0.73
CA GLU A 77 -18.61 -2.14 1.20
C GLU A 77 -19.13 -3.35 2.00
N LYS A 78 -18.52 -4.52 1.81
CA LYS A 78 -18.88 -5.75 2.52
C LYS A 78 -18.28 -5.88 3.92
N PHE A 79 -17.42 -4.94 4.31
CA PHE A 79 -16.67 -4.99 5.57
C PHE A 79 -17.06 -3.83 6.47
N THR A 80 -16.93 -4.04 7.78
CA THR A 80 -17.08 -2.93 8.72
C THR A 80 -15.93 -1.94 8.55
N VAL A 81 -16.12 -0.71 9.04
CA VAL A 81 -15.04 0.30 9.04
C VAL A 81 -13.81 -0.21 9.79
N LEU A 82 -14.02 -0.89 10.92
CA LEU A 82 -12.94 -1.46 11.72
C LEU A 82 -12.15 -2.52 10.94
N ASP A 83 -12.84 -3.46 10.30
CA ASP A 83 -12.21 -4.49 9.47
C ASP A 83 -11.43 -3.86 8.32
N THR A 84 -11.99 -2.83 7.68
CA THR A 84 -11.35 -2.10 6.58
C THR A 84 -10.03 -1.46 7.00
N VAL A 85 -9.98 -0.86 8.19
CA VAL A 85 -8.75 -0.27 8.74
C VAL A 85 -7.73 -1.37 9.07
N ILE A 86 -8.17 -2.45 9.71
CA ILE A 86 -7.30 -3.58 10.08
C ILE A 86 -6.73 -4.27 8.83
N MET A 87 -7.51 -4.40 7.75
CA MET A 87 -7.06 -4.96 6.46
C MET A 87 -5.89 -4.18 5.83
N GLY A 88 -5.67 -2.91 6.20
CA GLY A 88 -4.47 -2.17 5.82
C GLY A 88 -3.17 -2.75 6.39
N HIS A 89 -3.28 -3.56 7.45
CA HIS A 89 -2.19 -4.28 8.09
C HIS A 89 -2.39 -5.80 7.95
N GLY A 90 -1.86 -6.40 6.87
CA GLY A 90 -2.08 -7.81 6.53
C GLY A 90 -1.89 -8.79 7.68
N GLU A 91 -0.78 -8.69 8.41
CA GLU A 91 -0.52 -9.56 9.58
C GLU A 91 -1.59 -9.42 10.68
N LEU A 92 -2.06 -8.20 10.96
CA LEU A 92 -3.08 -7.97 11.98
C LEU A 92 -4.44 -8.49 11.51
N TRP A 93 -4.70 -8.41 10.20
CA TRP A 93 -5.89 -8.97 9.58
C TRP A 93 -5.92 -10.49 9.68
N GLU A 94 -4.81 -11.17 9.39
CA GLU A 94 -4.69 -12.63 9.54
C GLU A 94 -4.92 -13.06 11.00
N VAL A 95 -4.27 -12.37 11.93
CA VAL A 95 -4.43 -12.54 13.39
C VAL A 95 -5.89 -12.40 13.81
N LYS A 96 -6.57 -11.35 13.34
CA LYS A 96 -7.98 -11.09 13.64
C LYS A 96 -8.89 -12.18 13.08
N GLN A 97 -8.66 -12.62 11.85
CA GLN A 97 -9.46 -13.66 11.20
C GLN A 97 -9.33 -15.01 11.93
N GLU A 98 -8.12 -15.37 12.37
CA GLU A 98 -7.93 -16.61 13.14
C GLU A 98 -8.59 -16.53 14.52
N ARG A 99 -8.48 -15.38 15.21
CA ARG A 99 -9.20 -15.15 16.47
C ARG A 99 -10.72 -15.32 16.30
N ASP A 100 -11.29 -14.67 15.28
CA ASP A 100 -12.74 -14.73 15.03
C ASP A 100 -13.20 -16.15 14.68
N ARG A 101 -12.37 -16.92 13.95
CA ARG A 101 -12.62 -18.34 13.65
C ARG A 101 -12.64 -19.19 14.92
N ILE A 102 -11.65 -19.04 15.81
CA ILE A 102 -11.56 -19.78 17.08
C ILE A 102 -12.80 -19.50 17.94
N TYR A 103 -13.22 -18.23 18.04
CA TYR A 103 -14.39 -17.84 18.83
C TYR A 103 -15.73 -18.30 18.25
N ALA A 104 -15.78 -18.66 16.96
CA ALA A 104 -16.97 -19.20 16.32
C ALA A 104 -17.12 -20.73 16.49
N LEU A 105 -16.14 -21.43 17.07
CA LEU A 105 -16.21 -22.88 17.29
C LEU A 105 -17.27 -23.22 18.37
N PRO A 106 -18.16 -24.21 18.13
CA PRO A 106 -19.24 -24.56 19.07
C PRO A 106 -18.74 -25.04 20.43
N GLU A 107 -17.59 -25.72 20.46
CA GLU A 107 -16.84 -26.05 21.67
C GLU A 107 -15.40 -25.60 21.49
N MET A 108 -15.02 -24.53 22.18
CA MET A 108 -13.64 -24.05 22.19
C MET A 108 -12.84 -24.91 23.17
N SER A 109 -11.90 -25.71 22.67
CA SER A 109 -11.00 -26.50 23.51
C SER A 109 -9.88 -25.63 24.09
N GLU A 110 -9.25 -26.06 25.20
CA GLU A 110 -8.05 -25.39 25.74
C GLU A 110 -6.92 -25.32 24.68
N GLU A 111 -6.80 -26.36 23.85
CA GLU A 111 -5.84 -26.43 22.75
C GLU A 111 -6.08 -25.36 21.66
N ASP A 112 -7.33 -24.99 21.41
CA ASP A 112 -7.69 -23.89 20.52
C ASP A 112 -7.47 -22.52 21.17
N GLY A 113 -7.61 -22.43 22.49
CA GLY A 113 -7.21 -21.24 23.27
C GLY A 113 -5.71 -20.93 23.16
N TYR A 114 -4.85 -21.95 23.10
CA TYR A 114 -3.40 -21.76 22.88
C TYR A 114 -3.03 -21.33 21.46
N LYS A 115 -3.92 -21.51 20.48
CA LYS A 115 -3.73 -21.04 19.09
C LYS A 115 -4.14 -19.58 18.91
N LEU A 116 -4.75 -18.96 19.92
CA LEU A 116 -5.05 -17.53 19.87
C LEU A 116 -3.74 -16.75 19.68
N PRO A 117 -3.63 -15.95 18.62
CA PRO A 117 -2.45 -15.13 18.40
C PRO A 117 -2.32 -14.13 19.56
N THR A 118 -1.39 -14.40 20.47
CA THR A 118 -1.00 -13.46 21.52
C THR A 118 -0.05 -12.44 20.93
N SER A 119 -0.25 -11.17 21.28
CA SER A 119 0.63 -10.08 20.84
C SER A 119 2.06 -10.39 21.29
N LYS A 120 2.96 -10.65 20.33
CA LYS A 120 4.40 -10.58 20.57
C LYS A 120 4.90 -9.15 20.48
#